data_AF-A0ABD5Q7T7-F1
#
_entry.id   AF-A0ABD5Q7T7-F1
#
_cell.length_a   1.000
_cell.length_b   1.000
_cell.length_c   1.000
_cell.angle_alpha   90.00
_cell.angle_beta   90.00
_cell.angle_gamma   90.00
#
_symmetry.space_group_name_H-M   'P 1'
#
loop_
_entity.id
_entity.type
_entity.pdbx_description
1 polymer ?
#
loop_
_entity_poly.entity_id
_entity_poly.type
_entity_poly.pdbx_seq_one_letter_code
_entity_poly.pdbx_strand_id
1 'polypeptide(L)'
;MTLSKQPRDTLAVPRWLYLATGGATIGASALLASFVTDRAFIRYLHNWSLPGPAVDDWWTPLRWIGHSLGIVVLGLAVYLGLTGPQLPTASFTILVTFVVVRAGLPMFTYLGGNIWPALNPWRGIVSLFPSGYRSYPDALGRWPAVGGLLLLVWTEVIFPVSTIPTVLSIAILGYSAITIAGAVLFGPDAWFENGDPLSVLFRFFGAVAPVQRRDETLTVKLPGSNLSDSELITDTSDIAFVIALIWELTYSGFITTQTGAATIETLVNLTNIGVGAVQIRAVLVYTLLFAGGYVVFFAAYWYAGIRSRQRTGTYITAQRIAFRFAPSLLAIAAGYHLAHYTGLAVSLSPALGMAIVSPLSPPANPLTLSPPGWFNGLSIAFVLIGHLLAIWAAHATAYELFSSRLVAIRSQYPFIAVMIGYTVISLWILSLPGGTPPYLP
;
A
#
# COMPACT_ATOMS: atom_id res chain seq x y z
N MET A 1 10.90 -7.25 19.77
CA MET A 1 10.91 -6.04 18.91
C MET A 1 10.57 -6.47 17.50
N THR A 2 9.36 -6.16 17.02
CA THR A 2 8.95 -6.42 15.62
C THR A 2 9.79 -5.54 14.69
N LEU A 3 10.28 -6.10 13.58
CA LEU A 3 11.23 -5.43 12.69
C LEU A 3 10.70 -4.12 12.08
N SER A 4 9.37 -3.97 11.95
CA SER A 4 8.71 -2.73 11.52
C SER A 4 8.59 -1.64 12.61
N LYS A 5 9.05 -1.88 13.85
CA LYS A 5 8.88 -0.99 15.02
C LYS A 5 10.21 -0.49 15.59
N GLN A 6 11.09 0.08 14.76
CA GLN A 6 12.22 0.84 15.30
C GLN A 6 11.72 2.21 15.85
N PRO A 7 12.03 2.56 17.11
CA PRO A 7 11.79 3.91 17.63
C PRO A 7 12.57 4.92 16.80
N ARG A 8 11.88 5.91 16.21
CA ARG A 8 12.50 6.98 15.43
C ARG A 8 12.90 8.11 16.37
N ASP A 9 14.15 8.57 16.29
CA ASP A 9 14.59 9.80 16.96
C ASP A 9 13.82 11.00 16.40
N THR A 10 13.35 11.87 17.29
CA THR A 10 12.57 13.05 16.93
C THR A 10 13.44 14.05 16.17
N LEU A 11 12.98 14.48 14.98
CA LEU A 11 13.54 15.63 14.28
C LEU A 11 13.59 16.84 15.24
N ALA A 12 14.74 17.51 15.32
CA ALA A 12 14.96 18.69 16.16
C ALA A 12 14.18 19.95 15.71
N VAL A 13 13.21 19.80 14.80
CA VAL A 13 12.40 20.89 14.25
C VAL A 13 11.10 21.01 15.05
N PRO A 14 10.68 22.22 15.46
CA PRO A 14 9.41 22.41 16.15
C PRO A 14 8.23 21.85 15.36
N ARG A 15 7.40 21.02 16.02
CA ARG A 15 6.29 20.29 15.38
C ARG A 15 5.33 21.21 14.62
N TRP A 16 5.04 22.39 15.17
CA TRP A 16 4.14 23.37 14.53
C TRP A 16 4.72 23.89 13.21
N LEU A 17 6.04 24.13 13.15
CA LEU A 17 6.71 24.62 11.96
C LEU A 17 6.73 23.54 10.88
N TYR A 18 7.00 22.29 11.27
CA TYR A 18 6.95 21.14 10.38
C TYR A 18 5.55 20.88 9.79
N LEU A 19 4.51 20.88 10.62
CA LEU A 19 3.13 20.69 10.15
C LEU A 19 2.65 21.86 9.30
N ALA A 20 2.98 23.10 9.69
CA ALA A 20 2.62 24.30 8.94
C ALA A 20 3.33 24.34 7.59
N THR A 21 4.63 24.04 7.53
CA THR A 21 5.39 24.01 6.28
C THR A 21 4.95 22.88 5.36
N GLY A 22 4.74 21.66 5.87
CA GLY A 22 4.21 20.55 5.06
C GLY A 22 2.83 20.88 4.47
N GLY A 23 1.90 21.36 5.30
CA GLY A 23 0.58 21.78 4.84
C GLY A 23 0.62 22.96 3.87
N ALA A 24 1.46 23.97 4.13
CA ALA A 24 1.62 25.14 3.27
C ALA A 24 2.27 24.80 1.93
N THR A 25 3.30 23.94 1.89
CA THR A 25 3.94 23.49 0.65
C THR A 25 2.97 22.70 -0.22
N ILE A 26 2.17 21.82 0.38
CA ILE A 26 1.12 21.06 -0.32
C ILE A 26 0.03 22.01 -0.84
N GLY A 27 -0.44 22.95 -0.01
CA GLY A 27 -1.43 23.95 -0.43
C GLY A 27 -0.91 24.87 -1.54
N ALA A 28 0.30 25.38 -1.42
CA ALA A 28 0.94 26.27 -2.38
C ALA A 28 1.22 25.57 -3.71
N SER A 29 1.69 24.32 -3.69
CA SER A 29 1.89 23.52 -4.90
C SER A 29 0.58 23.21 -5.62
N ALA A 30 -0.51 22.92 -4.89
CA ALA A 30 -1.84 22.74 -5.46
C ALA A 30 -2.37 24.02 -6.13
N LEU A 31 -2.17 25.17 -5.49
CA LEU A 31 -2.53 26.47 -6.08
C LEU A 31 -1.67 26.76 -7.32
N LEU A 32 -0.35 26.58 -7.24
CA LEU A 32 0.57 26.87 -8.33
C LEU A 32 0.30 25.96 -9.54
N ALA A 33 0.11 24.66 -9.32
CA ALA A 33 -0.33 23.74 -10.37
C ALA A 33 -1.64 24.24 -11.03
N SER A 34 -2.58 24.74 -10.22
CA SER A 34 -3.87 25.21 -10.72
C SER A 34 -3.87 26.49 -11.53
N PHE A 35 -2.89 27.37 -11.30
CA PHE A 35 -2.78 28.65 -12.00
C PHE A 35 -1.80 28.62 -13.17
N VAL A 36 -0.76 27.79 -13.10
CA VAL A 36 0.35 27.80 -14.08
C VAL A 36 0.12 26.80 -15.21
N THR A 37 -0.70 25.77 -15.02
CA THR A 37 -0.88 24.71 -16.02
C THR A 37 -2.11 24.92 -16.91
N ASP A 38 -1.99 24.59 -18.19
CA ASP A 38 -3.09 24.54 -19.14
C ASP A 38 -3.34 23.12 -19.64
N ARG A 39 -4.45 22.94 -20.38
CA ARG A 39 -4.83 21.62 -20.93
C ARG A 39 -3.85 21.09 -21.97
N ALA A 40 -3.12 21.97 -22.65
CA ALA A 40 -2.17 21.54 -23.67
C ALA A 40 -0.93 20.95 -23.02
N PHE A 41 -0.39 21.63 -22.01
CA PHE A 41 0.76 21.19 -21.22
C PHE A 41 0.47 19.88 -20.46
N ILE A 42 -0.71 19.77 -19.83
CA ILE A 42 -1.12 18.54 -19.14
C ILE A 42 -1.15 17.36 -20.12
N ARG A 43 -1.78 17.53 -21.29
CA ARG A 43 -1.87 16.48 -22.32
C ARG A 43 -0.50 16.13 -22.91
N TYR A 44 0.36 17.12 -23.12
CA TYR A 44 1.73 16.89 -23.59
C TYR A 44 2.51 15.98 -22.64
N LEU A 45 2.48 16.27 -21.34
CA LEU A 45 3.18 15.46 -20.34
C LEU A 45 2.57 14.06 -20.17
N HIS A 46 1.23 13.91 -20.22
CA HIS A 46 0.59 12.59 -20.09
C HIS A 46 0.77 11.71 -21.33
N ASN A 47 0.88 12.32 -22.52
CA ASN A 47 1.12 11.60 -23.76
C ASN A 47 2.61 11.35 -24.03
N TRP A 48 3.50 11.97 -23.26
CA TRP A 48 4.93 11.70 -23.35
C TRP A 48 5.19 10.23 -23.03
N SER A 49 5.79 9.53 -23.98
CA SER A 49 6.21 8.14 -23.82
C SER A 49 7.45 7.88 -24.67
N LEU A 50 8.34 7.05 -24.14
CA LEU A 50 9.45 6.46 -24.86
C LEU A 50 9.08 5.01 -25.17
N PRO A 51 8.97 4.63 -26.47
CA PRO A 51 8.74 3.24 -26.82
C PRO A 51 9.96 2.40 -26.45
N GLY A 52 9.71 1.24 -25.87
CA GLY A 52 10.71 0.24 -25.51
C GLY A 52 10.61 -1.02 -26.40
N PRO A 53 11.37 -2.07 -26.06
CA PRO A 53 11.37 -3.30 -26.86
C PRO A 53 10.03 -4.02 -26.82
N ALA A 54 9.70 -4.69 -27.92
CA ALA A 54 8.64 -5.70 -27.95
C ALA A 54 9.06 -6.90 -27.09
N VAL A 55 8.11 -7.48 -26.34
CA VAL A 55 8.39 -8.51 -25.32
C VAL A 55 7.92 -9.91 -25.74
N ASP A 56 7.22 -10.03 -26.86
CA ASP A 56 6.48 -11.25 -27.26
C ASP A 56 7.31 -12.55 -27.22
N ASP A 57 8.54 -12.54 -27.73
CA ASP A 57 9.32 -13.78 -27.85
C ASP A 57 9.98 -14.26 -26.53
N TRP A 58 10.26 -13.34 -25.60
CA TRP A 58 11.03 -13.64 -24.36
C TRP A 58 10.15 -13.63 -23.11
N TRP A 59 8.92 -13.11 -23.20
CA TRP A 59 8.03 -12.99 -22.06
C TRP A 59 7.54 -14.35 -21.55
N THR A 60 7.23 -15.27 -22.46
CA THR A 60 6.74 -16.61 -22.12
C THR A 60 7.75 -17.40 -21.29
N PRO A 61 9.02 -17.57 -21.72
CA PRO A 61 10.01 -18.26 -20.89
C PRO A 61 10.31 -17.50 -19.59
N LEU A 62 10.35 -16.17 -19.61
CA LEU A 62 10.54 -15.37 -18.40
C LEU A 62 9.42 -15.57 -17.37
N ARG A 63 8.17 -15.71 -17.84
CA ARG A 63 7.01 -16.01 -17.00
C ARG A 63 7.10 -17.39 -16.36
N TRP A 64 7.53 -18.41 -17.10
CA TRP A 64 7.77 -19.75 -16.54
C TRP A 64 8.88 -19.72 -15.49
N ILE A 65 10.01 -19.09 -15.80
CA ILE A 65 11.12 -18.91 -14.85
C ILE A 65 10.64 -18.17 -13.59
N GLY A 66 9.86 -17.09 -13.77
CA GLY A 66 9.32 -16.31 -12.67
C GLY A 66 8.35 -17.10 -11.79
N HIS A 67 7.44 -17.88 -12.40
CA HIS A 67 6.52 -18.76 -11.66
C HIS A 67 7.27 -19.85 -10.91
N SER A 68 8.25 -20.51 -11.55
CA SER A 68 9.09 -21.51 -10.89
C SER A 68 9.87 -20.90 -9.73
N LEU A 69 10.48 -19.73 -9.92
CA LEU A 69 11.19 -19.00 -8.86
C LEU A 69 10.26 -18.67 -7.70
N GLY A 70 9.07 -18.13 -8.00
CA GLY A 70 8.05 -17.84 -7.00
C GLY A 70 7.68 -19.09 -6.18
N ILE A 71 7.42 -20.22 -6.84
CA ILE A 71 7.05 -21.48 -6.19
C ILE A 71 8.19 -21.98 -5.29
N VAL A 72 9.44 -21.93 -5.77
CA VAL A 72 10.61 -22.32 -4.98
C VAL A 72 10.75 -21.42 -3.74
N VAL A 73 10.63 -20.10 -3.90
CA VAL A 73 10.70 -19.15 -2.79
C VAL A 73 9.57 -19.38 -1.79
N LEU A 74 8.34 -19.63 -2.25
CA LEU A 74 7.20 -19.97 -1.39
C LEU A 74 7.46 -21.27 -0.60
N GLY A 75 7.92 -22.32 -1.27
CA GLY A 75 8.25 -23.60 -0.65
C GLY A 75 9.36 -23.47 0.40
N LEU A 76 10.43 -22.73 0.07
CA LEU A 76 11.52 -22.42 1.01
C LEU A 76 11.03 -21.59 2.20
N ALA A 77 10.19 -20.58 1.97
CA ALA A 77 9.65 -19.74 3.05
C ALA A 77 8.81 -20.58 4.04
N VAL A 78 7.98 -21.50 3.55
CA VAL A 78 7.22 -22.41 4.43
C VAL A 78 8.14 -23.38 5.15
N TYR A 79 9.04 -24.06 4.43
CA TYR A 79 9.95 -25.04 5.02
C TYR A 79 10.84 -24.41 6.09
N LEU A 80 11.55 -23.33 5.76
CA LEU A 80 12.48 -22.66 6.66
C LEU A 80 11.79 -21.90 7.79
N GLY A 81 10.52 -21.56 7.64
CA GLY A 81 9.79 -20.95 8.74
C GLY A 81 9.38 -21.98 9.80
N LEU A 82 9.28 -23.26 9.42
CA LEU A 82 9.04 -24.38 10.34
C LEU A 82 10.34 -24.95 10.93
N THR A 83 11.41 -25.06 10.13
CA THR A 83 12.65 -25.75 10.54
C THR A 83 13.84 -24.82 10.77
N GLY A 84 13.77 -23.58 10.28
CA GLY A 84 14.89 -22.64 10.30
C GLY A 84 15.00 -21.82 11.58
N PRO A 85 15.93 -20.85 11.59
CA PRO A 85 16.19 -19.99 12.75
C PRO A 85 14.96 -19.19 13.15
N GLN A 86 14.73 -19.13 14.47
CA GLN A 86 13.59 -18.41 15.06
C GLN A 86 13.89 -16.92 15.30
N LEU A 87 15.15 -16.50 15.14
CA LEU A 87 15.53 -15.08 15.23
C LEU A 87 15.02 -14.33 13.98
N PRO A 88 14.19 -13.26 14.12
CA PRO A 88 13.60 -12.58 12.97
C PRO A 88 14.59 -12.01 11.96
N THR A 89 15.72 -11.50 12.44
CA THR A 89 16.79 -10.93 11.60
C THR A 89 17.64 -12.00 10.91
N ALA A 90 17.46 -13.28 11.24
CA ALA A 90 18.14 -14.40 10.56
C ALA A 90 17.15 -15.29 9.78
N SER A 91 15.85 -15.13 10.01
CA SER A 91 14.83 -15.97 9.38
C SER A 91 14.62 -15.58 7.91
N PHE A 92 14.91 -16.51 7.00
CA PHE A 92 14.59 -16.37 5.58
C PHE A 92 13.12 -16.03 5.36
N THR A 93 12.21 -16.72 6.05
CA THR A 93 10.75 -16.54 5.92
C THR A 93 10.31 -15.13 6.28
N ILE A 94 10.80 -14.60 7.42
CA ILE A 94 10.47 -13.24 7.85
C ILE A 94 11.11 -12.21 6.92
N LEU A 95 12.40 -12.36 6.60
CA LEU A 95 13.11 -11.39 5.77
C LEU A 95 12.54 -11.34 4.35
N VAL A 96 12.29 -12.47 3.69
CA VAL A 96 11.67 -12.48 2.37
C VAL A 96 10.26 -11.91 2.43
N THR A 97 9.44 -12.27 3.41
CA THR A 97 8.06 -11.76 3.46
C THR A 97 8.02 -10.26 3.73
N PHE A 98 8.77 -9.75 4.71
CA PHE A 98 8.67 -8.36 5.12
C PHE A 98 9.63 -7.42 4.39
N VAL A 99 10.87 -7.85 4.11
CA VAL A 99 11.86 -7.02 3.41
C VAL A 99 11.65 -7.09 1.89
N VAL A 100 11.35 -8.26 1.34
CA VAL A 100 11.14 -8.40 -0.11
C VAL A 100 9.68 -8.17 -0.48
N VAL A 101 8.73 -8.96 0.04
CA VAL A 101 7.34 -8.91 -0.45
C VAL A 101 6.56 -7.69 0.07
N ARG A 102 6.69 -7.34 1.35
CA ARG A 102 5.96 -6.21 1.95
C ARG A 102 6.60 -4.85 1.68
N ALA A 103 7.93 -4.79 1.65
CA ALA A 103 8.70 -3.56 1.45
C ALA A 103 9.22 -3.44 0.01
N GLY A 104 10.09 -4.35 -0.43
CA GLY A 104 10.82 -4.30 -1.70
C GLY A 104 9.95 -4.31 -2.97
N LEU A 105 9.04 -5.27 -3.09
CA LEU A 105 8.23 -5.47 -4.28
C LEU A 105 7.26 -4.31 -4.53
N PRO A 106 6.55 -3.74 -3.54
CA PRO A 106 5.73 -2.56 -3.78
C PRO A 106 6.59 -1.38 -4.22
N MET A 107 7.73 -1.13 -3.56
CA MET A 107 8.71 -0.10 -3.96
C MET A 107 9.14 -0.26 -5.41
N PHE A 108 9.53 -1.48 -5.81
CA PHE A 108 9.89 -1.78 -7.18
C PHE A 108 8.71 -1.57 -8.15
N THR A 109 7.50 -1.91 -7.72
CA THR A 109 6.30 -1.87 -8.56
C THR A 109 5.92 -0.46 -8.97
N TYR A 110 5.88 0.50 -8.04
CA TYR A 110 5.53 1.90 -8.39
C TYR A 110 6.73 2.74 -8.86
N LEU A 111 7.98 2.31 -8.64
CA LEU A 111 9.17 3.00 -9.17
C LEU A 111 9.64 2.48 -10.53
N GLY A 112 9.39 1.20 -10.81
CA GLY A 112 9.78 0.51 -12.02
C GLY A 112 8.55 0.10 -12.80
N GLY A 113 7.97 -1.05 -12.44
CA GLY A 113 6.80 -1.63 -13.10
C GLY A 113 6.33 -2.90 -12.40
N ASN A 114 5.11 -3.36 -12.71
CA ASN A 114 4.50 -4.50 -12.04
C ASN A 114 5.02 -5.85 -12.56
N ILE A 115 5.92 -6.48 -11.80
CA ILE A 115 6.46 -7.81 -12.09
C ILE A 115 5.72 -8.96 -11.39
N TRP A 116 4.76 -8.64 -10.51
CA TRP A 116 4.05 -9.63 -9.72
C TRP A 116 3.35 -10.72 -10.55
N PRO A 117 2.67 -10.43 -11.69
CA PRO A 117 2.04 -11.47 -12.49
C PRO A 117 2.99 -12.57 -12.98
N ALA A 118 4.28 -12.24 -13.13
CA ALA A 118 5.33 -13.17 -13.52
C ALA A 118 5.96 -13.90 -12.32
N LEU A 119 5.97 -13.31 -11.12
CA LEU A 119 6.54 -13.93 -9.91
C LEU A 119 5.51 -14.65 -9.03
N ASN A 120 4.22 -14.45 -9.27
CA ASN A 120 3.14 -14.97 -8.42
C ASN A 120 3.18 -16.51 -8.35
N PRO A 121 3.52 -17.11 -7.20
CA PRO A 121 3.65 -18.56 -7.08
C PRO A 121 2.30 -19.26 -7.23
N TRP A 122 1.24 -18.67 -6.72
CA TRP A 122 -0.10 -19.26 -6.73
C TRP A 122 -0.66 -19.34 -8.14
N ARG A 123 -0.33 -18.37 -9.01
CA ARG A 123 -0.68 -18.44 -10.43
C ARG A 123 0.06 -19.56 -11.15
N GLY A 124 1.32 -19.81 -10.81
CA GLY A 124 2.10 -20.94 -11.31
C GLY A 124 1.63 -22.31 -10.78
N ILE A 125 1.10 -22.36 -9.56
CA ILE A 125 0.53 -23.60 -8.99
C ILE A 125 -0.80 -23.92 -9.66
N VAL A 126 -1.69 -22.92 -9.79
CA VAL A 126 -3.04 -23.11 -10.34
C VAL A 126 -3.01 -23.48 -11.82
N SER A 127 -1.98 -23.07 -12.57
CA SER A 127 -1.82 -23.47 -13.98
C SER A 127 -1.62 -24.98 -14.18
N LEU A 128 -1.30 -25.73 -13.12
CA LEU A 128 -1.18 -27.19 -13.14
C LEU A 128 -2.53 -27.91 -12.99
N PHE A 129 -3.61 -27.20 -12.66
CA PHE A 129 -4.92 -27.77 -12.37
C PHE A 129 -6.00 -27.21 -13.31
N PRO A 130 -7.05 -28.01 -13.62
CA PRO A 130 -8.27 -27.46 -14.23
C PRO A 130 -8.89 -26.41 -13.28
N SER A 131 -9.30 -25.27 -13.85
CA SER A 131 -9.82 -24.11 -13.11
C SER A 131 -11.00 -23.47 -13.85
N GLY A 132 -11.70 -22.53 -13.19
CA GLY A 132 -12.83 -21.82 -13.78
C GLY A 132 -14.16 -22.56 -13.69
N TYR A 133 -14.36 -23.35 -12.63
CA TYR A 133 -15.61 -24.08 -12.40
C TYR A 133 -16.84 -23.19 -12.21
N ARG A 134 -16.64 -21.91 -11.85
CA ARG A 134 -17.69 -20.90 -11.70
C ARG A 134 -17.26 -19.57 -12.30
N SER A 135 -18.21 -18.81 -12.83
CA SER A 135 -17.96 -17.41 -13.16
C SER A 135 -17.77 -16.58 -11.88
N TYR A 136 -16.84 -15.62 -11.92
CA TYR A 136 -16.68 -14.66 -10.84
C TYR A 136 -17.91 -13.73 -10.80
N PRO A 137 -18.62 -13.60 -9.66
CA PRO A 137 -19.79 -12.74 -9.59
C PRO A 137 -19.43 -11.25 -9.69
N ASP A 138 -20.02 -10.54 -10.66
CA ASP A 138 -19.79 -9.09 -10.84
C ASP A 138 -20.08 -8.27 -9.59
N ALA A 139 -21.09 -8.68 -8.81
CA ALA A 139 -21.49 -8.03 -7.56
C ALA A 139 -20.39 -8.05 -6.49
N LEU A 140 -19.43 -8.97 -6.54
CA LEU A 140 -18.31 -8.99 -5.60
C LEU A 140 -17.30 -7.89 -5.90
N GLY A 141 -17.20 -7.41 -7.15
CA GLY A 141 -16.17 -6.47 -7.56
C GLY A 141 -14.81 -6.89 -7.00
N ARG A 142 -14.13 -5.98 -6.30
CA ARG A 142 -12.88 -6.24 -5.56
C ARG A 142 -13.04 -6.28 -4.05
N TRP A 143 -14.26 -6.41 -3.53
CA TRP A 143 -14.49 -6.52 -2.09
C TRP A 143 -13.75 -7.68 -1.41
N PRO A 144 -13.59 -8.87 -2.04
CA PRO A 144 -12.78 -9.92 -1.45
C PRO A 144 -11.31 -9.51 -1.28
N ALA A 145 -10.74 -8.75 -2.22
CA ALA A 145 -9.40 -8.20 -2.08
C ALA A 145 -9.32 -7.10 -1.00
N VAL A 146 -10.33 -6.26 -0.85
CA VAL A 146 -10.41 -5.27 0.25
C VAL A 146 -10.40 -5.99 1.61
N GLY A 147 -11.28 -6.98 1.78
CA GLY A 147 -11.35 -7.80 2.99
C GLY A 147 -10.04 -8.55 3.23
N GLY A 148 -9.44 -9.12 2.18
CA GLY A 148 -8.16 -9.81 2.24
C GLY A 148 -7.01 -8.90 2.67
N LEU A 149 -6.91 -7.68 2.14
CA LEU A 149 -5.88 -6.72 2.54
C LEU A 149 -6.05 -6.30 4.00
N LEU A 150 -7.28 -5.94 4.40
CA LEU A 150 -7.58 -5.57 5.79
C LEU A 150 -7.32 -6.73 6.75
N LEU A 151 -7.63 -7.97 6.35
CA LEU A 151 -7.34 -9.17 7.14
C LEU A 151 -5.83 -9.41 7.27
N LEU A 152 -5.06 -9.29 6.20
CA LEU A 152 -3.59 -9.43 6.25
C LEU A 152 -2.97 -8.40 7.20
N VAL A 153 -3.40 -7.14 7.13
CA VAL A 153 -2.93 -6.06 8.02
C VAL A 153 -3.36 -6.32 9.46
N TRP A 154 -4.62 -6.71 9.67
CA TRP A 154 -5.12 -7.06 11.01
C TRP A 154 -4.34 -8.23 11.60
N THR A 155 -4.02 -9.26 10.81
CA THR A 155 -3.19 -10.38 11.24
C THR A 155 -1.76 -9.93 11.56
N GLU A 156 -1.18 -9.05 10.74
CA GLU A 156 0.15 -8.45 10.97
C GLU A 156 0.22 -7.69 12.31
N VAL A 157 -0.87 -7.01 12.68
CA VAL A 157 -0.95 -6.23 13.91
C VAL A 157 -1.19 -7.12 15.13
N ILE A 158 -2.16 -8.02 15.05
CA ILE A 158 -2.66 -8.77 16.22
C ILE A 158 -1.77 -9.97 16.55
N PHE A 159 -1.23 -10.65 15.53
CA PHE A 159 -0.45 -11.86 15.70
C PHE A 159 1.05 -11.60 15.49
N PRO A 160 1.93 -12.40 16.11
CA PRO A 160 3.38 -12.24 16.00
C PRO A 160 3.95 -12.77 14.68
N VAL A 161 3.26 -12.56 13.55
CA VAL A 161 3.67 -13.04 12.22
C VAL A 161 4.96 -12.36 11.73
N SER A 162 5.33 -11.19 12.25
CA SER A 162 6.59 -10.51 11.91
C SER A 162 7.77 -10.88 12.81
N THR A 163 7.55 -11.70 13.84
CA THR A 163 8.55 -12.08 14.84
C THR A 163 8.68 -13.58 15.05
N ILE A 164 7.67 -14.37 14.71
CA ILE A 164 7.71 -15.84 14.85
C ILE A 164 7.55 -16.48 13.47
N PRO A 165 8.64 -17.03 12.88
CA PRO A 165 8.62 -17.64 11.54
C PRO A 165 7.58 -18.76 11.38
N THR A 166 7.37 -19.57 12.41
CA THR A 166 6.39 -20.66 12.38
C THR A 166 4.96 -20.13 12.24
N VAL A 167 4.62 -19.06 12.97
CA VAL A 167 3.31 -18.42 12.90
C VAL A 167 3.10 -17.79 11.52
N LEU A 168 4.14 -17.16 10.97
CA LEU A 168 4.13 -16.64 9.61
C LEU A 168 3.91 -17.73 8.55
N SER A 169 4.55 -18.89 8.72
CA SER A 169 4.41 -20.03 7.79
C SER A 169 2.98 -20.54 7.75
N ILE A 170 2.32 -20.64 8.91
CA ILE A 170 0.91 -21.02 9.00
C ILE A 170 0.02 -19.98 8.30
N ALA A 171 0.31 -18.67 8.49
CA ALA A 171 -0.41 -17.62 7.80
C ALA A 171 -0.22 -17.67 6.27
N ILE A 172 1.01 -17.92 5.80
CA ILE A 172 1.32 -18.11 4.37
C ILE A 172 0.57 -19.31 3.80
N LEU A 173 0.51 -20.43 4.53
CA LEU A 173 -0.25 -21.61 4.12
C LEU A 173 -1.77 -21.34 4.06
N GLY A 174 -2.31 -20.65 5.06
CA GLY A 174 -3.72 -20.24 5.08
C GLY A 174 -4.08 -19.33 3.90
N TYR A 175 -3.25 -18.30 3.66
CA TYR A 175 -3.39 -17.43 2.49
C TYR A 175 -3.28 -18.22 1.17
N SER A 176 -2.32 -19.14 1.09
CA SER A 176 -2.11 -19.99 -0.09
C SER A 176 -3.33 -20.86 -0.37
N ALA A 177 -3.91 -21.49 0.65
CA ALA A 177 -5.10 -22.31 0.51
C ALA A 177 -6.29 -21.49 -0.02
N ILE A 178 -6.52 -20.30 0.54
CA ILE A 178 -7.62 -19.40 0.12
C ILE A 178 -7.41 -18.95 -1.32
N THR A 179 -6.22 -18.48 -1.68
CA THR A 179 -5.98 -17.91 -3.01
C THR A 179 -5.95 -19.00 -4.10
N ILE A 180 -5.41 -20.20 -3.82
CA ILE A 180 -5.49 -21.34 -4.73
C ILE A 180 -6.95 -21.78 -4.90
N ALA A 181 -7.71 -21.92 -3.81
CA ALA A 181 -9.12 -22.31 -3.89
C ALA A 181 -9.94 -21.30 -4.71
N GLY A 182 -9.73 -19.99 -4.48
CA GLY A 182 -10.38 -18.92 -5.25
C GLY A 182 -10.02 -18.96 -6.73
N ALA A 183 -8.74 -19.11 -7.06
CA ALA A 183 -8.26 -19.18 -8.44
C ALA A 183 -8.71 -20.47 -9.16
N VAL A 184 -8.75 -21.61 -8.48
CA VAL A 184 -9.29 -22.85 -9.04
C VAL A 184 -10.80 -22.71 -9.30
N LEU A 185 -11.55 -22.14 -8.35
CA LEU A 185 -13.00 -22.00 -8.46
C LEU A 185 -13.42 -21.01 -9.55
N PHE A 186 -12.84 -19.81 -9.56
CA PHE A 186 -13.26 -18.70 -10.43
C PHE A 186 -12.39 -18.51 -11.68
N GLY A 187 -11.32 -19.28 -11.80
CA GLY A 187 -10.29 -19.09 -12.82
C GLY A 187 -9.19 -18.12 -12.34
N PRO A 188 -7.92 -18.36 -12.73
CA PRO A 188 -6.80 -17.56 -12.26
C PRO A 188 -6.90 -16.09 -12.68
N ASP A 189 -7.38 -15.81 -13.89
CA ASP A 189 -7.45 -14.44 -14.40
C ASP A 189 -8.44 -13.59 -13.59
N ALA A 190 -9.68 -14.07 -13.44
CA ALA A 190 -10.70 -13.36 -12.67
C ALA A 190 -10.33 -13.23 -11.17
N TRP A 191 -9.75 -14.27 -10.56
CA TRP A 191 -9.38 -14.25 -9.15
C TRP A 191 -8.20 -13.31 -8.87
N PHE A 192 -7.11 -13.40 -9.62
CA PHE A 192 -5.95 -12.50 -9.41
C PHE A 192 -6.25 -11.07 -9.86
N GLU A 193 -7.26 -10.87 -10.71
CA GLU A 193 -7.72 -9.53 -11.05
C GLU A 193 -8.59 -8.89 -9.95
N ASN A 194 -9.40 -9.68 -9.22
CA ASN A 194 -10.45 -9.12 -8.37
C ASN A 194 -10.40 -9.56 -6.91
N GLY A 195 -10.09 -10.82 -6.64
CA GLY A 195 -10.18 -11.42 -5.31
C GLY A 195 -8.88 -11.42 -4.50
N ASP A 196 -7.74 -11.57 -5.17
CA ASP A 196 -6.43 -11.70 -4.50
C ASP A 196 -5.86 -10.33 -4.05
N PRO A 197 -5.71 -10.07 -2.73
CA PRO A 197 -5.30 -8.75 -2.25
C PRO A 197 -3.89 -8.34 -2.70
N LEU A 198 -2.94 -9.27 -2.79
CA LEU A 198 -1.58 -8.95 -3.23
C LEU A 198 -1.57 -8.55 -4.71
N SER A 199 -2.24 -9.31 -5.57
CA SER A 199 -2.32 -9.02 -7.00
C SER A 199 -3.01 -7.68 -7.27
N VAL A 200 -4.08 -7.37 -6.53
CA VAL A 200 -4.77 -6.07 -6.61
C VAL A 200 -3.87 -4.93 -6.11
N LEU A 201 -3.14 -5.13 -5.00
CA LEU A 201 -2.16 -4.17 -4.48
C LEU A 201 -1.08 -3.84 -5.52
N PHE A 202 -0.45 -4.86 -6.11
CA PHE A 202 0.59 -4.65 -7.10
C PHE A 202 0.06 -4.05 -8.40
N ARG A 203 -1.17 -4.37 -8.81
CA ARG A 203 -1.78 -3.70 -9.96
C ARG A 203 -2.01 -2.21 -9.68
N PHE A 204 -2.57 -1.85 -8.53
CA PHE A 204 -2.82 -0.45 -8.21
C PHE A 204 -1.53 0.35 -8.03
N PHE A 205 -0.51 -0.18 -7.34
CA PHE A 205 0.80 0.48 -7.31
C PHE A 205 1.45 0.54 -8.70
N GLY A 206 1.24 -0.47 -9.55
CA GLY A 206 1.72 -0.50 -10.92
C GLY A 206 1.17 0.64 -11.78
N ALA A 207 0.02 1.22 -11.44
CA ALA A 207 -0.54 2.38 -12.14
C ALA A 207 0.27 3.67 -11.92
N VAL A 208 1.07 3.74 -10.86
CA VAL A 208 1.99 4.85 -10.57
C VAL A 208 3.30 4.71 -11.37
N ALA A 209 3.62 3.48 -11.80
CA ALA A 209 4.93 3.13 -12.35
C ALA A 209 5.25 3.85 -13.67
N PRO A 210 6.52 4.24 -13.89
CA PRO A 210 6.96 4.79 -15.17
C PRO A 210 7.04 3.73 -16.27
N VAL A 211 7.41 2.48 -15.96
CA VAL A 211 7.49 1.40 -16.95
C VAL A 211 6.17 0.66 -17.01
N GLN A 212 5.56 0.65 -18.19
CA GLN A 212 4.25 0.07 -18.47
C GLN A 212 4.37 -0.90 -19.63
N ARG A 213 3.64 -2.01 -19.59
CA ARG A 213 3.49 -2.90 -20.75
C ARG A 213 2.14 -2.65 -21.40
N ARG A 214 2.13 -2.33 -22.68
CA ARG A 214 0.92 -2.13 -23.48
C ARG A 214 1.10 -2.78 -24.85
N ASP A 215 0.12 -3.56 -25.29
CA ASP A 215 0.12 -4.20 -26.61
C ASP A 215 1.47 -4.88 -26.92
N GLU A 216 1.97 -5.64 -25.94
CA GLU A 216 3.23 -6.40 -26.04
C GLU A 216 4.52 -5.58 -26.20
N THR A 217 4.43 -4.28 -25.97
CA THR A 217 5.59 -3.37 -25.91
C THR A 217 5.77 -2.81 -24.52
N LEU A 218 7.04 -2.69 -24.07
CA LEU A 218 7.35 -1.86 -22.92
C LEU A 218 7.33 -0.39 -23.35
N THR A 219 6.73 0.46 -22.52
CA THR A 219 6.71 1.90 -22.71
C THR A 219 7.15 2.57 -21.43
N VAL A 220 8.00 3.58 -21.53
CA VAL A 220 8.40 4.41 -20.38
C VAL A 220 7.63 5.72 -20.45
N LYS A 221 6.87 6.02 -19.40
CA LYS A 221 6.11 7.25 -19.21
C LYS A 221 6.60 7.97 -17.96
N LEU A 222 6.11 9.19 -17.75
CA LEU A 222 6.32 9.87 -16.47
C LEU A 222 5.58 9.12 -15.34
N PRO A 223 6.14 9.07 -14.12
CA PRO A 223 5.46 8.48 -12.98
C PRO A 223 4.07 9.09 -12.78
N GLY A 224 3.07 8.23 -12.60
CA GLY A 224 1.68 8.65 -12.40
C GLY A 224 0.90 9.05 -13.66
N SER A 225 1.47 8.98 -14.87
CA SER A 225 0.75 9.32 -16.10
C SER A 225 -0.49 8.45 -16.35
N ASN A 226 -0.54 7.22 -15.85
CA ASN A 226 -1.71 6.34 -15.98
C ASN A 226 -2.75 6.57 -14.87
N LEU A 227 -2.51 7.45 -13.89
CA LEU A 227 -3.49 7.76 -12.85
C LEU A 227 -4.67 8.57 -13.36
N SER A 228 -4.55 9.26 -14.51
CA SER A 228 -5.69 9.92 -15.15
C SER A 228 -6.57 8.96 -15.97
N ASP A 229 -6.18 7.69 -16.10
CA ASP A 229 -6.94 6.70 -16.86
C ASP A 229 -8.32 6.45 -16.22
N SER A 230 -9.37 6.50 -17.04
CA SER A 230 -10.74 6.28 -16.59
C SER A 230 -11.08 4.84 -16.28
N GLU A 231 -10.27 3.90 -16.75
CA GLU A 231 -10.50 2.46 -16.59
C GLU A 231 -9.84 1.88 -15.34
N LEU A 232 -8.99 2.65 -14.65
CA LEU A 232 -8.28 2.17 -13.47
C LEU A 232 -9.23 1.92 -12.28
N ILE A 233 -10.20 2.82 -12.07
CA ILE A 233 -11.16 2.79 -10.97
C ILE A 233 -12.56 2.76 -11.58
N THR A 234 -13.21 1.62 -11.47
CA THR A 234 -14.50 1.35 -12.13
C THR A 234 -15.59 0.98 -11.14
N ASP A 235 -15.23 0.53 -9.94
CA ASP A 235 -16.17 0.18 -8.88
C ASP A 235 -15.86 0.85 -7.54
N THR A 236 -16.86 0.89 -6.66
CA THR A 236 -16.72 1.37 -5.28
C THR A 236 -15.71 0.55 -4.48
N SER A 237 -15.57 -0.75 -4.76
CA SER A 237 -14.57 -1.61 -4.14
C SER A 237 -13.14 -1.17 -4.45
N ASP A 238 -12.91 -0.55 -5.61
CA ASP A 238 -11.58 -0.06 -5.98
C ASP A 238 -11.19 1.11 -5.09
N ILE A 239 -12.11 2.06 -4.86
CA ILE A 239 -11.91 3.15 -3.90
C ILE A 239 -11.67 2.58 -2.51
N ALA A 240 -12.48 1.61 -2.10
CA ALA A 240 -12.36 0.97 -0.80
C ALA A 240 -10.96 0.35 -0.61
N PHE A 241 -10.40 -0.25 -1.66
CA PHE A 241 -9.05 -0.79 -1.66
C PHE A 241 -7.97 0.31 -1.59
N VAL A 242 -8.09 1.36 -2.39
CA VAL A 242 -7.14 2.50 -2.37
C VAL A 242 -7.12 3.17 -1.00
N ILE A 243 -8.28 3.34 -0.36
CA ILE A 243 -8.38 3.86 1.00
C ILE A 243 -7.76 2.89 2.00
N ALA A 244 -7.91 1.58 1.82
CA ALA A 244 -7.29 0.59 2.69
C ALA A 244 -5.74 0.70 2.66
N LEU A 245 -5.13 0.96 1.50
CA LEU A 245 -3.69 1.19 1.36
C LEU A 245 -3.18 2.41 2.16
N ILE A 246 -3.97 3.48 2.27
CA ILE A 246 -3.62 4.65 3.08
C ILE A 246 -3.87 4.37 4.57
N TRP A 247 -5.00 3.71 4.87
CA TRP A 247 -5.42 3.43 6.22
C TRP A 247 -4.46 2.48 6.94
N GLU A 248 -3.96 1.43 6.27
CA GLU A 248 -3.07 0.45 6.89
C GLU A 248 -1.81 1.09 7.49
N LEU A 249 -1.21 2.06 6.80
CA LEU A 249 0.00 2.76 7.23
C LEU A 249 -0.32 3.77 8.33
N THR A 250 -1.48 4.42 8.24
CA THR A 250 -1.95 5.37 9.26
C THR A 250 -2.18 4.64 10.59
N TYR A 251 -2.90 3.52 10.54
CA TYR A 251 -3.23 2.74 11.73
C TYR A 251 -1.99 2.10 12.36
N SER A 252 -1.17 1.40 11.58
CA SER A 252 0.07 0.79 12.06
C SER A 252 1.06 1.84 12.59
N GLY A 253 1.16 2.99 11.92
CA GLY A 253 1.91 4.14 12.41
C GLY A 253 1.41 4.64 13.76
N PHE A 254 0.09 4.82 13.93
CA PHE A 254 -0.48 5.31 15.18
C PHE A 254 -0.21 4.38 16.37
N ILE A 255 -0.51 3.08 16.25
CA ILE A 255 -0.41 2.13 17.38
C ILE A 255 1.03 1.89 17.83
N THR A 256 2.03 2.26 17.02
CA THR A 256 3.46 2.14 17.31
C THR A 256 4.07 3.43 17.88
N THR A 257 3.23 4.38 18.29
CA THR A 257 3.64 5.58 19.02
C THR A 257 3.31 5.47 20.50
N GLN A 258 3.98 6.24 21.36
CA GLN A 258 3.62 6.30 22.79
C GLN A 258 2.19 6.78 23.00
N THR A 259 1.74 7.76 22.21
CA THR A 259 0.35 8.26 22.26
C THR A 259 -0.65 7.18 21.84
N GLY A 260 -0.33 6.40 20.81
CA GLY A 260 -1.14 5.26 20.40
C GLY A 260 -1.24 4.20 21.48
N ALA A 261 -0.09 3.81 22.06
CA ALA A 261 -0.04 2.87 23.18
C ALA A 261 -0.89 3.33 24.37
N ALA A 262 -0.74 4.58 24.81
CA ALA A 262 -1.53 5.16 25.90
C ALA A 262 -3.04 5.22 25.59
N THR A 263 -3.40 5.48 24.32
CA THR A 263 -4.80 5.45 23.87
C THR A 263 -5.38 4.05 23.99
N ILE A 264 -4.64 3.03 23.56
CA ILE A 264 -5.05 1.63 23.69
C ILE A 264 -5.22 1.26 25.16
N GLU A 265 -4.24 1.56 26.03
CA GLU A 265 -4.33 1.29 27.46
C GLU A 265 -5.57 1.93 28.09
N THR A 266 -5.83 3.20 27.75
CA THR A 266 -7.01 3.92 28.23
C THR A 266 -8.30 3.22 27.82
N LEU A 267 -8.44 2.86 26.54
CA LEU A 267 -9.64 2.20 26.03
C LEU A 267 -9.82 0.78 26.60
N VAL A 268 -8.74 0.03 26.78
CA VAL A 268 -8.78 -1.30 27.42
C VAL A 268 -9.17 -1.21 28.90
N ASN A 269 -8.73 -0.16 29.59
CA ASN A 269 -9.10 0.09 30.99
C ASN A 269 -10.55 0.58 31.15
N LEU A 270 -11.04 1.41 30.21
CA LEU A 270 -12.44 1.86 30.20
C LEU A 270 -13.42 0.71 29.91
N THR A 271 -12.98 -0.31 29.16
CA THR A 271 -13.78 -1.52 28.88
C THR A 271 -13.74 -2.57 29.99
N ASN A 272 -13.19 -2.24 31.17
CA ASN A 272 -13.11 -3.11 32.35
C ASN A 272 -14.46 -3.34 33.07
N ILE A 273 -15.58 -3.15 32.37
CA ILE A 273 -16.93 -3.44 32.88
C ILE A 273 -17.19 -4.94 32.74
N GLY A 274 -16.59 -5.75 33.62
CA GLY A 274 -17.05 -7.10 33.94
C GLY A 274 -16.94 -8.22 32.89
N VAL A 275 -16.26 -8.04 31.74
CA VAL A 275 -16.16 -9.10 30.71
C VAL A 275 -14.71 -9.33 30.24
N GLY A 276 -14.26 -10.59 30.34
CA GLY A 276 -13.14 -11.16 29.58
C GLY A 276 -11.72 -10.95 30.13
N ALA A 277 -10.78 -11.75 29.63
CA ALA A 277 -9.34 -11.55 29.86
C ALA A 277 -8.85 -10.25 29.21
N VAL A 278 -7.85 -9.59 29.82
CA VAL A 278 -7.29 -8.31 29.33
C VAL A 278 -6.88 -8.39 27.85
N GLN A 279 -6.31 -9.53 27.44
CA GLN A 279 -5.90 -9.76 26.05
C GLN A 279 -7.07 -9.74 25.07
N ILE A 280 -8.21 -10.33 25.42
CA ILE A 280 -9.40 -10.36 24.56
C ILE A 280 -9.92 -8.93 24.37
N ARG A 281 -10.00 -8.15 25.46
CA ARG A 281 -10.41 -6.74 25.38
C ARG A 281 -9.45 -5.92 24.53
N ALA A 282 -8.14 -6.13 24.68
CA ALA A 282 -7.15 -5.47 23.85
C ALA A 282 -7.37 -5.77 22.37
N VAL A 283 -7.47 -7.05 21.98
CA VAL A 283 -7.74 -7.46 20.59
C VAL A 283 -9.02 -6.81 20.06
N LEU A 284 -10.10 -6.76 20.86
CA LEU A 284 -11.34 -6.08 20.47
C LEU A 284 -11.12 -4.57 20.26
N VAL A 285 -10.42 -3.88 21.16
CA VAL A 285 -10.11 -2.44 21.02
C VAL A 285 -9.27 -2.18 19.78
N TYR A 286 -8.20 -2.95 19.54
CA TYR A 286 -7.41 -2.86 18.32
C TYR A 286 -8.29 -3.04 17.07
N THR A 287 -9.12 -4.08 17.06
CA THR A 287 -10.01 -4.41 15.92
C THR A 287 -11.04 -3.33 15.67
N LEU A 288 -11.70 -2.81 16.71
CA LEU A 288 -12.71 -1.76 16.59
C LEU A 288 -12.12 -0.44 16.11
N LEU A 289 -10.93 -0.05 16.61
CA LEU A 289 -10.22 1.11 16.11
C LEU A 289 -9.79 0.93 14.65
N PHE A 290 -9.33 -0.26 14.28
CA PHE A 290 -8.92 -0.59 12.92
C PHE A 290 -10.10 -0.48 11.94
N ALA A 291 -11.22 -1.15 12.23
CA ALA A 291 -12.40 -1.14 11.39
C ALA A 291 -13.09 0.24 11.39
N GLY A 292 -13.24 0.87 12.56
CA GLY A 292 -13.88 2.16 12.72
C GLY A 292 -13.12 3.27 11.99
N GLY A 293 -11.79 3.32 12.14
CA GLY A 293 -10.97 4.30 11.44
C GLY A 293 -10.95 4.10 9.92
N TYR A 294 -10.96 2.84 9.44
CA TYR A 294 -11.14 2.53 8.02
C TYR A 294 -12.44 3.11 7.47
N VAL A 295 -13.56 2.87 8.16
CA VAL A 295 -14.88 3.39 7.78
C VAL A 295 -14.88 4.93 7.77
N VAL A 296 -14.25 5.57 8.76
CA VAL A 296 -14.13 7.04 8.81
C VAL A 296 -13.34 7.57 7.62
N PHE A 297 -12.21 6.95 7.26
CA PHE A 297 -11.42 7.37 6.10
C PHE A 297 -12.23 7.21 4.82
N PHE A 298 -12.85 6.05 4.61
CA PHE A 298 -13.67 5.79 3.43
C PHE A 298 -14.86 6.76 3.33
N ALA A 299 -15.58 6.98 4.42
CA ALA A 299 -16.71 7.90 4.48
C ALA A 299 -16.28 9.36 4.23
N ALA A 300 -15.15 9.80 4.79
CA ALA A 300 -14.61 11.14 4.55
C ALA A 300 -14.30 11.36 3.05
N TYR A 301 -13.67 10.39 2.41
CA TYR A 301 -13.39 10.44 0.97
C TYR A 301 -14.67 10.47 0.13
N TRP A 302 -15.62 9.59 0.43
CA TRP A 302 -16.91 9.55 -0.27
C TRP A 302 -17.69 10.86 -0.12
N TYR A 303 -17.70 11.40 1.10
CA TYR A 303 -18.32 12.68 1.41
C TYR A 303 -17.69 13.84 0.64
N ALA A 304 -16.38 13.82 0.40
CA ALA A 304 -15.72 14.80 -0.47
C ALA A 304 -16.28 14.78 -1.91
N GLY A 305 -16.56 13.60 -2.46
CA GLY A 305 -17.22 13.45 -3.77
C GLY A 305 -18.62 14.06 -3.80
N ILE A 306 -19.43 13.81 -2.77
CA ILE A 306 -20.76 14.40 -2.62
C ILE A 306 -20.66 15.93 -2.55
N ARG A 307 -19.74 16.44 -1.73
CA ARG A 307 -19.57 17.88 -1.53
C ARG A 307 -19.01 18.57 -2.77
N SER A 308 -18.16 17.88 -3.54
CA SER A 308 -17.61 18.35 -4.81
C SER A 308 -18.71 18.57 -5.83
N ARG A 309 -19.63 17.60 -5.99
CA ARG A 309 -20.81 17.75 -6.85
C ARG A 309 -21.68 18.94 -6.42
N GLN A 310 -21.98 19.04 -5.12
CA GLN A 310 -22.82 20.12 -4.59
C GLN A 310 -22.23 21.52 -4.82
N ARG A 311 -20.91 21.68 -4.72
CA ARG A 311 -20.25 22.98 -4.94
C ARG A 311 -20.09 23.38 -6.40
N THR A 312 -20.03 22.39 -7.29
CA THR A 312 -19.81 22.63 -8.73
C THR A 312 -21.11 22.81 -9.49
N GLY A 313 -22.23 22.29 -9.00
CA GLY A 313 -23.52 22.34 -9.70
C GLY A 313 -23.51 21.58 -11.03
N THR A 314 -22.57 20.65 -11.19
CA THR A 314 -22.35 19.87 -12.41
C THR A 314 -23.38 18.74 -12.58
N TYR A 315 -23.60 18.32 -13.82
CA TYR A 315 -24.41 17.14 -14.16
C TYR A 315 -23.71 15.81 -13.85
N ILE A 316 -22.39 15.83 -13.61
CA ILE A 316 -21.61 14.63 -13.28
C ILE A 316 -21.99 14.14 -11.87
N THR A 317 -22.23 12.83 -11.74
CA THR A 317 -22.61 12.21 -10.46
C THR A 317 -21.46 12.25 -9.46
N ALA A 318 -21.79 12.30 -8.16
CA ALA A 318 -20.78 12.29 -7.09
C ALA A 318 -19.91 11.02 -7.13
N GLN A 319 -20.52 9.88 -7.50
CA GLN A 319 -19.83 8.62 -7.71
C GLN A 319 -18.78 8.72 -8.82
N ARG A 320 -19.15 9.24 -10.01
CA ARG A 320 -18.19 9.37 -11.11
C ARG A 320 -17.05 10.33 -10.77
N ILE A 321 -17.34 11.40 -10.03
CA ILE A 321 -16.31 12.29 -9.49
C ILE A 321 -15.38 11.52 -8.55
N ALA A 322 -15.92 10.82 -7.54
CA ALA A 322 -15.11 10.02 -6.62
C ALA A 322 -14.24 8.97 -7.36
N PHE A 323 -14.81 8.29 -8.35
CA PHE A 323 -14.08 7.28 -9.14
C PHE A 323 -12.91 7.90 -9.89
N ARG A 324 -13.10 9.07 -10.49
CA ARG A 324 -12.06 9.78 -11.25
C ARG A 324 -10.97 10.37 -10.35
N PHE A 325 -11.28 10.79 -9.13
CA PHE A 325 -10.27 11.37 -8.23
C PHE A 325 -9.49 10.31 -7.43
N ALA A 326 -10.01 9.09 -7.28
CA ALA A 326 -9.40 8.05 -6.44
C ALA A 326 -7.98 7.63 -6.86
N PRO A 327 -7.62 7.53 -8.15
CA PRO A 327 -6.25 7.20 -8.57
C PRO A 327 -5.18 8.11 -7.97
N SER A 328 -5.48 9.40 -7.77
CA SER A 328 -4.51 10.34 -7.17
C SER A 328 -4.02 9.91 -5.79
N LEU A 329 -4.86 9.20 -5.03
CA LEU A 329 -4.53 8.66 -3.71
C LEU A 329 -3.48 7.53 -3.77
N LEU A 330 -3.32 6.85 -4.91
CA LEU A 330 -2.27 5.83 -5.09
C LEU A 330 -0.86 6.44 -5.07
N ALA A 331 -0.70 7.66 -5.61
CA ALA A 331 0.56 8.38 -5.51
C ALA A 331 0.89 8.77 -4.06
N ILE A 332 -0.14 9.15 -3.28
CA ILE A 332 0.00 9.36 -1.82
C ILE A 332 0.43 8.06 -1.14
N ALA A 333 -0.29 6.96 -1.39
CA ALA A 333 0.01 5.66 -0.80
C ALA A 333 1.43 5.20 -1.12
N ALA A 334 1.91 5.37 -2.37
CA ALA A 334 3.28 5.04 -2.76
C ALA A 334 4.33 5.89 -2.03
N GLY A 335 4.11 7.20 -1.90
CA GLY A 335 5.00 8.09 -1.16
C GLY A 335 5.07 7.76 0.34
N TYR A 336 3.92 7.42 0.95
CA TYR A 336 3.88 6.94 2.34
C TYR A 336 4.55 5.58 2.52
N HIS A 337 4.33 4.64 1.60
CA HIS A 337 4.95 3.32 1.65
C HIS A 337 6.48 3.44 1.58
N LEU A 338 7.03 4.27 0.67
CA LEU A 338 8.47 4.60 0.65
C LEU A 338 8.95 5.15 2.00
N ALA A 339 8.26 6.14 2.54
CA ALA A 339 8.62 6.78 3.81
C ALA A 339 8.58 5.81 5.01
N HIS A 340 7.74 4.77 4.93
CA HIS A 340 7.62 3.78 5.99
C HIS A 340 8.68 2.67 5.86
N TYR A 341 8.85 2.12 4.65
CA TYR A 341 9.58 0.87 4.44
C TYR A 341 11.02 1.01 3.92
N THR A 342 11.43 2.18 3.43
CA THR A 342 12.81 2.36 2.91
C THR A 342 13.87 2.14 3.99
N GLY A 343 13.64 2.64 5.21
CA GLY A 343 14.54 2.40 6.34
C GLY A 343 14.65 0.92 6.70
N LEU A 344 13.52 0.22 6.78
CA LEU A 344 13.50 -1.22 7.01
C LEU A 344 14.32 -1.98 5.96
N ALA A 345 14.07 -1.68 4.68
CA ALA A 345 14.71 -2.36 3.57
C ALA A 345 16.22 -2.16 3.55
N VAL A 346 16.69 -0.92 3.78
CA VAL A 346 18.13 -0.64 3.86
C VAL A 346 18.75 -1.29 5.09
N SER A 347 18.16 -1.10 6.28
CA SER A 347 18.68 -1.64 7.54
C SER A 347 18.82 -3.17 7.52
N LEU A 348 17.88 -3.88 6.90
CA LEU A 348 17.86 -5.34 6.84
C LEU A 348 18.43 -5.93 5.56
N SER A 349 18.93 -5.12 4.62
CA SER A 349 19.49 -5.62 3.36
C SER A 349 20.67 -6.60 3.55
N PRO A 350 21.63 -6.40 4.49
CA PRO A 350 22.70 -7.38 4.68
C PRO A 350 22.17 -8.67 5.32
N ALA A 351 21.29 -8.56 6.32
CA ALA A 351 20.59 -9.66 6.96
C ALA A 351 19.85 -10.53 5.92
N LEU A 352 19.09 -9.90 5.02
CA LEU A 352 18.44 -10.55 3.90
C LEU A 352 19.44 -11.28 3.01
N GLY A 353 20.55 -10.63 2.63
CA GLY A 353 21.61 -11.24 1.84
C GLY A 353 22.18 -12.50 2.47
N MET A 354 22.50 -12.48 3.77
CA MET A 354 23.00 -13.66 4.48
C MET A 354 21.96 -14.77 4.58
N ALA A 355 20.70 -14.43 4.81
CA ALA A 355 19.61 -15.42 4.86
C ALA A 355 19.33 -16.04 3.48
N ILE A 356 19.54 -15.31 2.39
CA ILE A 356 19.43 -15.86 1.02
C ILE A 356 20.60 -16.80 0.71
N VAL A 357 21.83 -16.44 1.11
CA VAL A 357 23.02 -17.26 0.82
C VAL A 357 23.08 -18.53 1.67
N SER A 358 22.74 -18.44 2.97
CA SER A 358 22.80 -19.55 3.91
C SER A 358 21.49 -19.70 4.70
N PRO A 359 20.37 -20.06 4.04
CA PRO A 359 19.03 -20.04 4.65
C PRO A 359 18.84 -20.99 5.85
N LEU A 360 19.54 -22.13 5.86
CA LEU A 360 19.45 -23.13 6.92
C LEU A 360 20.36 -22.85 8.11
N SER A 361 21.42 -22.06 7.90
CA SER A 361 22.42 -21.77 8.93
C SER A 361 23.01 -20.37 8.73
N PRO A 362 22.18 -19.32 8.80
CA PRO A 362 22.67 -17.95 8.74
C PRO A 362 23.50 -17.63 9.99
N PRO A 363 24.37 -16.61 9.94
CA PRO A 363 25.17 -16.21 11.08
C PRO A 363 24.33 -15.93 12.33
N ALA A 364 24.81 -16.32 13.50
CA ALA A 364 24.10 -16.15 14.78
C ALA A 364 23.78 -14.68 15.10
N ASN A 365 24.62 -13.76 14.62
CA ASN A 365 24.41 -12.32 14.71
C ASN A 365 24.39 -11.71 13.30
N PRO A 366 23.23 -11.69 12.62
CA PRO A 366 23.10 -11.09 11.31
C PRO A 366 23.48 -9.61 11.33
N LEU A 367 24.32 -9.18 10.38
CA LEU A 367 24.63 -7.77 10.15
C LEU A 367 23.36 -6.99 9.79
N THR A 368 23.15 -5.87 10.47
CA THR A 368 22.13 -4.87 10.15
C THR A 368 22.78 -3.51 9.99
N LEU A 369 22.28 -2.71 9.05
CA LEU A 369 22.73 -1.32 8.92
C LEU A 369 21.96 -0.43 9.89
N SER A 370 22.65 0.59 10.40
CA SER A 370 22.02 1.72 11.08
C SER A 370 22.21 2.96 10.21
N PRO A 371 21.19 3.35 9.41
CA PRO A 371 21.30 4.51 8.54
C PRO A 371 21.63 5.78 9.32
N PRO A 372 22.45 6.69 8.79
CA PRO A 372 22.74 7.96 9.45
C PRO A 372 21.48 8.79 9.70
N GLY A 373 21.50 9.70 10.67
CA GLY A 373 20.31 10.48 11.06
C GLY A 373 19.64 11.29 9.93
N TRP A 374 20.41 11.73 8.92
CA TRP A 374 19.85 12.43 7.74
C TRP A 374 18.92 11.53 6.90
N PHE A 375 19.09 10.20 6.96
CA PHE A 375 18.29 9.24 6.21
C PHE A 375 16.82 9.31 6.58
N ASN A 376 16.51 9.63 7.85
CA ASN A 376 15.13 9.84 8.30
C ASN A 376 14.45 10.99 7.54
N GLY A 377 15.21 12.00 7.10
CA GLY A 377 14.73 13.12 6.29
C GLY A 377 14.20 12.70 4.91
N LEU A 378 14.66 11.58 4.35
CA LEU A 378 14.13 11.05 3.09
C LEU A 378 12.64 10.70 3.18
N SER A 379 12.17 10.29 4.37
CA SER A 379 10.76 10.02 4.61
C SER A 379 9.89 11.24 4.27
N ILE A 380 10.36 12.45 4.62
CA ILE A 380 9.65 13.70 4.32
C ILE A 380 9.65 13.92 2.81
N ALA A 381 10.80 13.77 2.14
CA ALA A 381 10.89 13.92 0.70
C ALA A 381 9.96 12.96 -0.05
N PHE A 382 9.91 11.68 0.35
CA PHE A 382 9.03 10.69 -0.27
C PHE A 382 7.54 11.02 -0.09
N VAL A 383 7.13 11.44 1.11
CA VAL A 383 5.75 11.90 1.35
C VAL A 383 5.45 13.12 0.48
N LEU A 384 6.33 14.12 0.42
CA LEU A 384 6.13 15.32 -0.38
C LEU A 384 6.03 15.02 -1.87
N ILE A 385 6.93 14.19 -2.42
CA ILE A 385 6.89 13.78 -3.83
C ILE A 385 5.59 13.05 -4.15
N GLY A 386 5.15 12.11 -3.30
CA GLY A 386 3.87 11.42 -3.46
C GLY A 386 2.68 12.38 -3.49
N HIS A 387 2.67 13.41 -2.64
CA HIS A 387 1.62 14.43 -2.66
C HIS A 387 1.68 15.33 -3.89
N LEU A 388 2.87 15.73 -4.35
CA LEU A 388 3.01 16.54 -5.56
C LEU A 388 2.47 15.77 -6.79
N LEU A 389 2.79 14.49 -6.91
CA LEU A 389 2.25 13.61 -7.95
C LEU A 389 0.73 13.44 -7.82
N ALA A 390 0.21 13.29 -6.59
CA ALA A 390 -1.23 13.19 -6.35
C ALA A 390 -1.99 14.46 -6.72
N ILE A 391 -1.45 15.63 -6.34
CA ILE A 391 -1.99 16.95 -6.71
C ILE A 391 -2.01 17.10 -8.23
N TRP A 392 -0.90 16.77 -8.89
CA TRP A 392 -0.80 16.80 -10.34
C TRP A 392 -1.86 15.91 -11.01
N ALA A 393 -1.98 14.66 -10.57
CA ALA A 393 -2.95 13.70 -11.11
C ALA A 393 -4.40 14.14 -10.87
N ALA A 394 -4.72 14.62 -9.66
CA ALA A 394 -6.03 15.16 -9.33
C ALA A 394 -6.37 16.41 -10.16
N HIS A 395 -5.37 17.27 -10.40
CA HIS A 395 -5.52 18.47 -11.19
C HIS A 395 -5.78 18.16 -12.67
N ALA A 396 -4.97 17.26 -13.26
CA ALA A 396 -5.14 16.77 -14.62
C ALA A 396 -6.53 16.16 -14.81
N THR A 397 -6.93 15.28 -13.88
CA THR A 397 -8.25 14.63 -13.90
C THR A 397 -9.39 15.63 -13.83
N ALA A 398 -9.29 16.67 -12.99
CA ALA A 398 -10.30 17.71 -12.92
C ALA A 398 -10.46 18.48 -14.25
N TYR A 399 -9.35 18.76 -14.92
CA TYR A 399 -9.33 19.48 -16.20
C TYR A 399 -9.82 18.65 -17.39
N GLU A 400 -9.66 17.33 -17.32
CA GLU A 400 -10.26 16.37 -18.26
C GLU A 400 -11.76 16.20 -18.01
N LEU A 401 -12.16 16.09 -16.74
CA LEU A 401 -13.53 15.78 -16.35
C LEU A 401 -14.49 16.97 -16.54
N PHE A 402 -14.01 18.21 -16.31
CA PHE A 402 -14.85 19.41 -16.35
C PHE A 402 -14.43 20.35 -17.47
N SER A 403 -15.39 20.78 -18.30
CA SER A 403 -15.17 21.70 -19.42
C SER A 403 -14.80 23.12 -18.97
N SER A 404 -15.32 23.58 -17.83
CA SER A 404 -15.02 24.90 -17.25
C SER A 404 -13.85 24.86 -16.27
N ARG A 405 -12.88 25.77 -16.43
CA ARG A 405 -11.72 25.93 -15.53
C ARG A 405 -12.14 26.22 -14.08
N LEU A 406 -13.11 27.10 -13.87
CA LEU A 406 -13.59 27.43 -12.52
C LEU A 406 -14.27 26.24 -11.86
N VAL A 407 -15.04 25.46 -12.62
CA VAL A 407 -15.68 24.23 -12.12
C VAL A 407 -14.62 23.18 -11.79
N ALA A 408 -13.63 22.98 -12.67
CA ALA A 408 -12.51 22.08 -12.43
C ALA A 408 -11.76 22.41 -11.14
N ILE A 409 -11.43 23.68 -10.89
CA ILE A 409 -10.74 24.12 -9.66
C ILE A 409 -11.65 23.92 -8.43
N ARG A 410 -12.91 24.36 -8.48
CA ARG A 410 -13.85 24.24 -7.34
C ARG A 410 -14.16 22.79 -6.98
N SER A 411 -14.12 21.88 -7.96
CA SER A 411 -14.35 20.44 -7.75
C SER A 411 -13.30 19.80 -6.85
N GLN A 412 -12.09 20.35 -6.82
CA GLN A 412 -10.95 19.78 -6.10
C GLN A 412 -10.97 20.13 -4.61
N TYR A 413 -11.61 21.24 -4.20
CA TYR A 413 -11.51 21.72 -2.81
C TYR A 413 -11.89 20.70 -1.74
N PRO A 414 -12.99 19.92 -1.86
CA PRO A 414 -13.32 18.92 -0.85
C PRO A 414 -12.29 17.78 -0.78
N PHE A 415 -11.77 17.33 -1.93
CA PHE A 415 -10.73 16.30 -1.97
C PHE A 415 -9.41 16.80 -1.40
N ILE A 416 -9.00 18.03 -1.75
CA ILE A 416 -7.82 18.68 -1.18
C ILE A 416 -7.94 18.75 0.34
N ALA A 417 -9.10 19.12 0.88
CA ALA A 417 -9.31 19.18 2.33
C ALA A 417 -9.14 17.79 2.99
N VAL A 418 -9.70 16.73 2.40
CA VAL A 418 -9.52 15.36 2.89
C VAL A 418 -8.06 14.91 2.80
N MET A 419 -7.39 15.16 1.66
CA MET A 419 -5.99 14.82 1.46
C MET A 419 -5.10 15.53 2.49
N ILE A 420 -5.29 16.84 2.71
CA ILE A 420 -4.58 17.60 3.75
C ILE A 420 -4.84 16.99 5.14
N GLY A 421 -6.09 16.60 5.44
CA GLY A 421 -6.42 15.92 6.68
C GLY A 421 -5.61 14.63 6.88
N TYR A 422 -5.55 13.78 5.86
CA TYR A 422 -4.73 12.56 5.89
C TYR A 422 -3.24 12.88 6.04
N THR A 423 -2.74 13.91 5.35
CA THR A 423 -1.34 14.34 5.45
C THR A 423 -1.02 14.81 6.86
N VAL A 424 -1.85 15.68 7.44
CA VAL A 424 -1.66 16.23 8.79
C VAL A 424 -1.67 15.12 9.82
N ILE A 425 -2.62 14.18 9.74
CA ILE A 425 -2.65 13.00 10.63
C ILE A 425 -1.36 12.20 10.51
N SER A 426 -0.91 11.94 9.29
CA SER A 426 0.28 11.11 9.08
C SER A 426 1.57 11.81 9.50
N LEU A 427 1.74 13.11 9.19
CA LEU A 427 2.88 13.92 9.63
C LEU A 427 2.88 14.08 11.14
N TRP A 428 1.70 14.20 11.76
CA TRP A 428 1.55 14.21 13.20
C TRP A 428 2.02 12.88 13.80
N ILE A 429 1.54 11.74 13.31
CA ILE A 429 1.99 10.40 13.74
C ILE A 429 3.51 10.26 13.59
N LEU A 430 4.07 10.66 12.46
CA LEU A 430 5.53 10.63 12.21
C LEU A 430 6.34 11.50 13.17
N SER A 431 5.72 12.52 13.78
CA SER A 431 6.37 13.41 14.75
C SER A 431 6.31 12.89 16.20
N LEU A 432 5.50 11.86 16.46
CA LEU A 432 5.33 11.30 17.79
C LEU A 432 6.47 10.34 18.13
N PRO A 433 6.87 10.26 19.42
CA PRO A 433 7.87 9.30 19.86
C PRO A 433 7.36 7.86 19.68
N GLY A 434 8.26 6.98 19.24
CA GLY A 434 7.96 5.55 19.09
C GLY A 434 7.62 4.89 20.42
N GLY A 435 6.69 3.93 20.37
CA GLY A 435 6.22 3.13 21.51
C GLY A 435 5.94 1.69 21.10
N THR A 436 5.90 0.81 22.09
CA THR A 436 5.54 -0.60 21.91
C THR A 436 4.03 -0.77 22.06
N PRO A 437 3.33 -1.39 21.08
CA PRO A 437 1.90 -1.69 21.21
C PRO A 437 1.65 -2.57 22.46
N PRO A 438 0.81 -2.14 23.42
CA PRO A 438 0.56 -2.86 24.66
C PRO A 438 -0.33 -4.09 24.44
N TYR A 439 -0.21 -5.08 25.32
CA TYR A 439 -1.05 -6.31 25.38
C TYR A 439 -0.97 -7.27 24.17
N LEU A 440 -0.21 -6.93 23.13
CA LEU A 440 0.06 -7.79 21.98
C LEU A 440 1.46 -8.43 22.09
N PRO A 441 1.65 -9.64 21.53
CA PRO A 441 2.91 -10.39 21.61
C PRO A 441 4.09 -9.80 20.82
#